data_AF-A0AAD5K128-F1
#
_entry.id   AF-A0AAD5K128-F1
#
_cell.length_a   1.000
_cell.length_b   1.000
_cell.length_c   1.000
_cell.angle_alpha   90.00
_cell.angle_beta   90.00
_cell.angle_gamma   90.00
#
_symmetry.space_group_name_H-M   'P 1'
#
loop_
_entity.id
_entity.type
_entity.pdbx_description
1 polymer ?
#
loop_
_entity_poly.entity_id
_entity_poly.type
_entity_poly.pdbx_seq_one_letter_code
_entity_poly.pdbx_strand_id
1 'polypeptide(L)'
;MLRTIIGRQSFHSSAITRVEKKASPEFSAESVSQRLGVSFITPDILQRALTHKSFKHGSIPTNERLTALGGRVISLFATEKAFQNNAEDIAQQVGEHTNQIQLASVFDTLNLEPGLQYDLRDGATTKVKADAYRAVVGAIYHDKGFSTAREFVQKHL
;
A
#
# COMPACT_ATOMS: atom_id res chain seq x y z
N MET A 1 52.11 18.44 -35.73
CA MET A 1 51.41 18.35 -34.42
C MET A 1 50.36 19.44 -34.34
N LEU A 2 49.10 19.16 -34.68
CA LEU A 2 47.98 20.06 -34.41
C LEU A 2 46.82 19.21 -33.89
N ARG A 3 46.40 19.52 -32.65
CA ARG A 3 45.46 18.74 -31.85
C ARG A 3 44.02 18.97 -32.29
N THR A 4 43.31 17.89 -32.55
CA THR A 4 41.85 17.82 -32.73
C THR A 4 41.14 18.26 -31.45
N ILE A 5 40.30 19.29 -31.52
CA ILE A 5 39.37 19.67 -30.46
C ILE A 5 38.09 18.86 -30.68
N ILE A 6 37.88 17.82 -29.86
CA ILE A 6 36.61 17.11 -29.80
C ILE A 6 35.73 17.84 -28.76
N GLY A 7 34.64 18.43 -29.25
CA GLY A 7 33.62 19.06 -28.41
C GLY A 7 33.01 18.04 -27.45
N ARG A 8 33.12 18.34 -26.15
CA ARG A 8 32.45 17.62 -25.08
C ARG A 8 30.94 17.86 -25.22
N GLN A 9 30.19 16.85 -25.67
CA GLN A 9 28.73 16.91 -25.56
C GLN A 9 28.36 16.95 -24.08
N SER A 10 27.74 18.05 -23.69
CA SER A 10 27.14 18.27 -22.39
C SER A 10 25.86 17.43 -22.30
N PHE A 11 25.96 16.28 -21.63
CA PHE A 11 24.79 15.55 -21.15
C PHE A 11 24.02 16.45 -20.19
N HIS A 12 22.92 17.02 -20.67
CA HIS A 12 21.95 17.70 -19.82
C HIS A 12 21.31 16.65 -18.90
N SER A 13 21.67 16.67 -17.63
CA SER A 13 20.91 15.96 -16.59
C SER A 13 19.58 16.69 -16.44
N SER A 14 18.53 16.16 -17.08
CA SER A 14 17.16 16.60 -16.83
C SER A 14 16.88 16.40 -15.34
N ALA A 15 16.63 17.49 -14.62
CA ALA A 15 16.31 17.46 -13.21
C ALA A 15 15.12 16.53 -12.97
N ILE A 16 15.37 15.39 -12.32
CA ILE A 16 14.34 14.41 -11.97
C ILE A 16 13.46 15.04 -10.90
N THR A 17 12.30 15.56 -11.31
CA THR A 17 11.38 16.25 -10.41
C THR A 17 10.56 15.21 -9.66
N ARG A 18 10.59 15.23 -8.33
CA ARG A 18 9.70 14.39 -7.53
C ARG A 18 8.28 14.96 -7.55
N VAL A 19 7.31 14.07 -7.47
CA VAL A 19 5.89 14.36 -7.35
C VAL A 19 5.48 14.14 -5.90
N GLU A 20 5.20 15.24 -5.20
CA GLU A 20 4.49 15.19 -3.91
C GLU A 20 2.99 15.06 -4.20
N LYS A 21 2.38 14.04 -3.60
CA LYS A 21 0.94 13.83 -3.59
C LYS A 21 0.43 13.86 -2.14
N LYS A 22 -0.54 14.74 -1.89
CA LYS A 22 -1.32 14.77 -0.64
C LYS A 22 -2.63 14.02 -0.84
N ALA A 23 -3.26 13.63 0.27
CA ALA A 23 -4.62 13.08 0.23
C ALA A 23 -5.56 14.15 -0.33
N SER A 24 -6.50 13.74 -1.19
CA SER A 24 -7.51 14.66 -1.69
C SER A 24 -8.41 15.15 -0.55
N PRO A 25 -8.91 16.40 -0.59
CA PRO A 25 -9.79 16.95 0.44
C PRO A 25 -11.07 16.11 0.67
N GLU A 26 -11.59 15.48 -0.38
CA GLU A 26 -12.74 14.59 -0.34
C GLU A 26 -12.46 13.22 0.29
N PHE A 27 -11.19 12.88 0.52
CA PHE A 27 -10.78 11.59 1.08
C PHE A 27 -10.65 11.67 2.61
N SER A 28 -11.80 11.83 3.28
CA SER A 28 -11.91 11.77 4.74
C SER A 28 -11.91 10.32 5.23
N ALA A 29 -11.55 10.08 6.50
CA ALA A 29 -11.62 8.75 7.11
C ALA A 29 -13.01 8.10 7.01
N GLU A 30 -14.08 8.91 7.03
CA GLU A 30 -15.46 8.48 6.79
C GLU A 30 -15.63 7.91 5.37
N SER A 31 -15.15 8.62 4.36
CA SER A 31 -15.22 8.18 2.96
C SER A 31 -14.43 6.89 2.72
N VAL A 32 -13.29 6.72 3.39
CA VAL A 32 -12.48 5.50 3.33
C VAL A 32 -13.23 4.36 4.00
N SER A 33 -13.78 4.59 5.19
CA SER A 33 -14.55 3.59 5.94
C SER A 33 -15.71 3.05 5.11
N GLN A 34 -16.42 3.94 4.39
CA GLN A 34 -17.48 3.56 3.44
C GLN A 34 -16.95 2.71 2.28
N ARG A 35 -15.84 3.10 1.65
CA ARG A 35 -15.21 2.32 0.57
C ARG A 35 -14.76 0.93 1.02
N LEU A 36 -14.23 0.83 2.24
CA LEU A 36 -13.79 -0.42 2.84
C LEU A 36 -14.96 -1.27 3.38
N GLY A 37 -16.12 -0.66 3.63
CA GLY A 37 -17.24 -1.31 4.31
C GLY A 37 -16.94 -1.65 5.78
N VAL A 38 -16.02 -0.92 6.42
CA VAL A 38 -15.58 -1.13 7.80
C VAL A 38 -15.60 0.21 8.53
N SER A 39 -16.31 0.29 9.66
CA SER A 39 -16.29 1.46 10.55
C SER A 39 -15.10 1.39 11.50
N PHE A 40 -14.37 2.50 11.67
CA PHE A 40 -13.18 2.58 12.52
C PHE A 40 -13.45 3.30 13.85
N ILE A 41 -12.81 2.85 14.92
CA ILE A 41 -12.81 3.48 16.24
C ILE A 41 -11.80 4.62 16.28
N THR A 42 -10.64 4.44 15.62
CA THR A 42 -9.55 5.43 15.54
C THR A 42 -9.35 5.90 14.10
N PRO A 43 -10.08 6.92 13.62
CA PRO A 43 -10.06 7.34 12.21
C PRO A 43 -8.66 7.68 11.67
N ASP A 44 -7.78 8.22 12.51
CA ASP A 44 -6.41 8.62 12.15
C ASP A 44 -5.54 7.44 11.69
N ILE A 45 -5.89 6.19 12.07
CA ILE A 45 -5.13 5.01 11.66
C ILE A 45 -5.19 4.79 10.15
N LEU A 46 -6.27 5.21 9.50
CA LEU A 46 -6.43 5.10 8.05
C LEU A 46 -5.55 6.11 7.32
N GLN A 47 -5.48 7.35 7.82
CA GLN A 47 -4.53 8.34 7.30
C GLN A 47 -3.11 7.80 7.39
N ARG A 48 -2.75 7.21 8.53
CA ARG A 48 -1.45 6.56 8.71
C ARG A 48 -1.23 5.42 7.72
N ALA A 49 -2.21 4.53 7.52
CA ALA A 49 -2.11 3.40 6.60
C ALA A 49 -1.82 3.85 5.16
N LEU A 50 -2.34 5.01 4.78
CA LEU A 50 -2.18 5.60 3.45
C LEU A 50 -1.06 6.65 3.37
N THR A 51 -0.19 6.73 4.38
CA THR A 51 0.97 7.63 4.36
C THR A 51 2.25 6.83 4.08
N HIS A 52 2.74 6.91 2.85
CA HIS A 52 4.01 6.27 2.47
C HIS A 52 5.20 6.98 3.13
N LYS A 53 6.25 6.22 3.47
CA LYS A 53 7.45 6.74 4.13
C LYS A 53 8.20 7.85 3.41
N SER A 54 8.00 8.00 2.10
CA SER A 54 8.62 9.09 1.37
C SER A 54 7.93 10.43 1.60
N PHE A 55 6.68 10.44 2.05
CA PHE A 55 5.95 11.67 2.36
C PHE A 55 6.58 12.36 3.59
N LYS A 56 7.22 13.51 3.37
CA LYS A 56 7.91 14.27 4.42
C LYS A 56 7.05 15.41 4.91
N HIS A 57 6.11 15.13 5.81
CA HIS A 57 5.34 16.18 6.48
C HIS A 57 5.26 15.92 8.00
N GLY A 58 6.08 16.65 8.76
CA GLY A 58 6.07 16.63 10.24
C GLY A 58 6.44 15.28 10.87
N SER A 59 5.90 15.04 12.07
CA SER A 59 6.09 13.82 12.87
C SER A 59 5.04 12.74 12.58
N ILE A 60 4.33 12.83 11.44
CA ILE A 60 3.25 11.90 11.10
C ILE A 60 3.82 10.48 10.96
N PRO A 61 3.32 9.49 11.73
CA PRO A 61 3.76 8.12 11.58
C PRO A 61 3.49 7.60 10.17
N THR A 62 4.44 6.85 9.62
CA THR A 62 4.30 6.23 8.30
C THR A 62 3.57 4.88 8.39
N ASN A 63 3.22 4.33 7.22
CA ASN A 63 2.51 3.07 7.11
C ASN A 63 3.35 1.80 7.34
N GLU A 64 4.68 1.90 7.45
CA GLU A 64 5.59 0.74 7.44
C GLU A 64 5.27 -0.31 8.52
N ARG A 65 4.93 0.15 9.75
CA ARG A 65 4.54 -0.76 10.85
C ARG A 65 3.22 -1.48 10.56
N LEU A 66 2.25 -0.78 9.96
CA LEU A 66 0.96 -1.35 9.58
C LEU A 66 1.12 -2.30 8.39
N THR A 67 1.97 -1.96 7.41
CA THR A 67 2.30 -2.85 6.29
C THR A 67 2.87 -4.18 6.78
N ALA A 68 3.80 -4.14 7.74
CA ALA A 68 4.38 -5.36 8.32
C ALA A 68 3.34 -6.19 9.09
N LEU A 69 2.44 -5.54 9.85
CA LEU A 69 1.35 -6.21 10.56
C LEU A 69 0.37 -6.85 9.57
N GLY A 70 -0.17 -6.08 8.63
CA GLY A 70 -1.17 -6.57 7.68
C GLY A 70 -0.64 -7.63 6.72
N GLY A 71 0.64 -7.56 6.34
CA GLY A 71 1.28 -8.65 5.58
C GLY A 71 1.20 -9.99 6.31
N ARG A 72 1.51 -10.03 7.61
CA ARG A 72 1.41 -11.25 8.43
C ARG A 72 -0.04 -11.71 8.61
N VAL A 73 -0.97 -10.77 8.77
CA VAL A 73 -2.41 -11.05 8.89
C VAL A 73 -2.95 -11.68 7.61
N ILE A 74 -2.63 -11.13 6.44
CA ILE A 74 -3.02 -11.70 5.14
C ILE A 74 -2.44 -13.11 4.98
N SER A 75 -1.15 -13.30 5.28
CA SER A 75 -0.51 -14.62 5.22
C SER A 75 -1.19 -15.63 6.13
N LEU A 76 -1.56 -15.23 7.36
CA LEU A 76 -2.28 -16.10 8.29
C LEU A 76 -3.62 -16.54 7.71
N PHE A 77 -4.46 -15.60 7.26
CA PHE A 77 -5.78 -15.95 6.72
C PHE A 77 -5.71 -16.78 5.44
N ALA A 78 -4.75 -16.48 4.56
CA ALA A 78 -4.50 -17.28 3.36
C ALA A 78 -4.05 -18.71 3.73
N THR A 79 -3.21 -18.85 4.76
CA THR A 79 -2.74 -20.16 5.26
C THR A 79 -3.91 -20.95 5.83
N GLU A 80 -4.76 -20.32 6.64
CA GLU A 80 -5.94 -20.97 7.21
C GLU A 80 -6.92 -21.42 6.12
N LYS A 81 -7.17 -20.58 5.11
CA LYS A 81 -8.03 -20.90 3.96
C LYS A 81 -7.46 -22.08 3.16
N ALA A 82 -6.15 -22.05 2.86
CA ALA A 82 -5.48 -23.13 2.14
C ALA A 82 -5.53 -24.46 2.94
N PHE A 83 -5.28 -24.39 4.25
CA PHE A 83 -5.35 -25.55 5.13
C PHE A 83 -6.77 -26.14 5.21
N GLN A 84 -7.79 -25.30 5.41
CA GLN A 84 -9.20 -25.72 5.45
C GLN A 84 -9.66 -26.37 4.14
N ASN A 85 -9.12 -25.91 3.01
CA ASN A 85 -9.41 -26.45 1.69
C ASN A 85 -8.60 -27.70 1.35
N ASN A 86 -7.76 -28.20 2.27
CA ASN A 86 -6.83 -29.31 2.03
C ASN A 86 -5.94 -29.09 0.79
N ALA A 87 -5.45 -27.87 0.60
CA ALA A 87 -4.56 -27.55 -0.51
C ALA A 87 -3.29 -28.40 -0.45
N GLU A 88 -2.90 -28.97 -1.59
CA GLU A 88 -1.66 -29.77 -1.71
C GLU A 88 -0.41 -28.92 -1.46
N ASP A 89 -0.39 -27.67 -1.96
CA ASP A 89 0.69 -26.71 -1.72
C ASP A 89 0.15 -25.43 -1.06
N ILE A 90 0.22 -25.40 0.26
CA ILE A 90 -0.17 -24.23 1.07
C ILE A 90 0.72 -23.02 0.75
N ALA A 91 2.01 -23.21 0.49
CA ALA A 91 2.93 -22.11 0.25
C ALA A 91 2.61 -21.40 -1.07
N GLN A 92 2.29 -22.16 -2.12
CA GLN A 92 1.83 -21.61 -3.39
C GLN A 92 0.53 -20.81 -3.21
N GLN A 93 -0.48 -21.38 -2.54
CA GLN A 93 -1.77 -20.72 -2.31
C GLN A 93 -1.62 -19.43 -1.49
N VAL A 94 -0.77 -19.42 -0.47
CA VAL A 94 -0.44 -18.21 0.31
C VAL A 94 0.31 -17.18 -0.55
N GLY A 95 1.22 -17.64 -1.41
CA GLY A 95 1.98 -16.79 -2.35
C GLY A 95 1.07 -16.05 -3.32
N GLU A 96 0.00 -16.69 -3.81
CA GLU A 96 -1.02 -16.07 -4.65
C GLU A 96 -1.67 -14.88 -3.90
N HIS A 97 -2.24 -15.10 -2.72
CA HIS A 97 -2.94 -14.07 -1.94
C HIS A 97 -2.04 -12.94 -1.41
N THR A 98 -0.71 -13.13 -1.42
CA THR A 98 0.26 -12.11 -0.98
C THR A 98 1.01 -11.43 -2.13
N ASN A 99 0.68 -11.81 -3.37
CA ASN A 99 1.29 -11.27 -4.59
C ASN A 99 1.06 -9.76 -4.72
N GLN A 100 2.13 -8.99 -4.96
CA GLN A 100 2.05 -7.53 -5.02
C GLN A 100 1.12 -7.00 -6.14
N ILE A 101 1.05 -7.69 -7.28
CA ILE A 101 0.18 -7.29 -8.40
C ILE A 101 -1.28 -7.45 -7.98
N GLN A 102 -1.64 -8.57 -7.35
CA GLN A 102 -2.99 -8.80 -6.84
C GLN A 102 -3.35 -7.75 -5.78
N LEU A 103 -2.49 -7.52 -4.79
CA LEU A 103 -2.77 -6.54 -3.73
C LEU A 103 -2.91 -5.11 -4.26
N ALA A 104 -2.10 -4.73 -5.25
CA ALA A 104 -2.23 -3.43 -5.91
C ALA A 104 -3.53 -3.32 -6.74
N SER A 105 -3.95 -4.40 -7.40
CA SER A 105 -5.23 -4.46 -8.12
C SER A 105 -6.42 -4.28 -7.18
N VAL A 106 -6.39 -4.91 -6.00
CA VAL A 106 -7.43 -4.75 -4.98
C VAL A 106 -7.43 -3.32 -4.44
N PHE A 107 -6.26 -2.73 -4.20
CA PHE A 107 -6.13 -1.32 -3.81
C PHE A 107 -6.81 -0.37 -4.80
N ASP A 108 -6.60 -0.60 -6.09
CA ASP A 108 -7.19 0.19 -7.18
C ASP A 108 -8.70 -0.03 -7.29
N THR A 109 -9.17 -1.28 -7.16
CA THR A 109 -10.60 -1.64 -7.15
C THR A 109 -11.36 -0.94 -6.00
N LEU A 110 -10.71 -0.82 -4.83
CA LEU A 110 -11.25 -0.10 -3.68
C LEU A 110 -11.15 1.43 -3.82
N ASN A 111 -10.50 1.93 -4.88
CA ASN A 111 -10.30 3.34 -5.16
C ASN A 111 -9.70 4.09 -3.95
N LEU A 112 -8.60 3.53 -3.41
CA LEU A 112 -7.89 4.07 -2.24
C LEU A 112 -6.80 5.07 -2.61
N GLU A 113 -6.43 5.14 -3.88
CA GLU A 113 -5.38 6.03 -4.36
C GLU A 113 -5.61 7.51 -3.97
N PRO A 114 -6.83 8.09 -3.99
CA PRO A 114 -7.03 9.49 -3.59
C PRO A 114 -6.58 9.82 -2.16
N GLY A 115 -6.51 8.83 -1.25
CA GLY A 115 -5.97 9.03 0.10
C GLY A 115 -4.49 8.79 0.27
N LEU A 116 -3.84 8.23 -0.75
CA LEU A 116 -2.44 7.83 -0.67
C LEU A 116 -1.53 9.07 -0.75
N GLN A 117 -0.72 9.24 0.28
CA GLN A 117 0.25 10.32 0.42
C GLN A 117 1.67 9.83 0.16
N TYR A 118 2.40 10.50 -0.72
CA TYR A 118 3.78 10.15 -1.06
C TYR A 118 4.55 11.33 -1.66
N ASP A 119 5.88 11.27 -1.61
CA ASP A 119 6.80 12.10 -2.41
C ASP A 119 7.70 11.15 -3.22
N LEU A 120 7.33 10.88 -4.48
CA LEU A 120 7.95 9.85 -5.34
C LEU A 120 8.23 10.39 -6.73
N ARG A 121 9.14 9.75 -7.47
CA ARG A 121 9.50 10.19 -8.83
C ARG A 121 8.40 9.91 -9.85
N ASP A 122 7.94 8.66 -9.89
CA ASP A 122 7.05 8.14 -10.95
C ASP A 122 5.63 7.85 -10.43
N GLY A 123 5.21 8.53 -9.36
CA GLY A 123 3.93 8.27 -8.70
C GLY A 123 3.91 6.97 -7.88
N ALA A 124 2.71 6.49 -7.56
CA ALA A 124 2.51 5.26 -6.78
C ALA A 124 2.76 4.00 -7.63
N THR A 125 3.90 3.35 -7.38
CA THR A 125 4.22 2.06 -8.01
C THR A 125 3.32 0.93 -7.48
N THR A 126 3.29 -0.20 -8.19
CA THR A 126 2.62 -1.45 -7.74
C THR A 126 3.01 -1.83 -6.32
N LYS A 127 4.30 -1.71 -5.98
CA LYS A 127 4.78 -2.01 -4.63
C LYS A 127 4.18 -1.06 -3.59
N VAL A 128 4.12 0.24 -3.87
CA VAL A 128 3.56 1.24 -2.94
C VAL A 128 2.07 0.98 -2.72
N LYS A 129 1.31 0.69 -3.78
CA LYS A 129 -0.11 0.34 -3.70
C LYS A 129 -0.33 -0.94 -2.89
N ALA A 130 0.45 -1.99 -3.15
CA ALA A 130 0.40 -3.23 -2.40
C ALA A 130 0.73 -3.04 -0.92
N ASP A 131 1.76 -2.25 -0.61
CA ASP A 131 2.16 -1.96 0.78
C ASP A 131 1.12 -1.11 1.52
N ALA A 132 0.46 -0.18 0.82
CA ALA A 132 -0.66 0.59 1.35
C ALA A 132 -1.89 -0.31 1.62
N TYR A 133 -2.21 -1.24 0.72
CA TYR A 133 -3.28 -2.23 0.98
C TYR A 133 -2.97 -3.10 2.20
N ARG A 134 -1.73 -3.62 2.31
CA ARG A 134 -1.29 -4.33 3.52
C ARG A 134 -1.45 -3.46 4.75
N ALA A 135 -1.09 -2.17 4.68
CA ALA A 135 -1.26 -1.26 5.80
C ALA A 135 -2.73 -1.05 6.19
N VAL A 136 -3.65 -1.00 5.22
CA VAL A 136 -5.09 -0.93 5.47
C VAL A 136 -5.57 -2.19 6.18
N VAL A 137 -5.17 -3.39 5.74
CA VAL A 137 -5.49 -4.63 6.46
C VAL A 137 -4.90 -4.63 7.88
N GLY A 138 -3.67 -4.14 8.04
CA GLY A 138 -3.04 -3.97 9.34
C GLY A 138 -3.79 -2.99 10.25
N ALA A 139 -4.33 -1.92 9.68
CA ALA A 139 -5.16 -0.94 10.38
C ALA A 139 -6.50 -1.54 10.83
N ILE A 140 -7.19 -2.26 9.94
CA ILE A 140 -8.44 -2.98 10.28
C ILE A 140 -8.18 -3.97 11.40
N TYR A 141 -7.12 -4.77 11.30
CA TYR A 141 -6.77 -5.74 12.34
C TYR A 141 -6.46 -5.06 13.68
N HIS A 142 -5.70 -3.96 13.66
CA HIS A 142 -5.34 -3.25 14.88
C HIS A 142 -6.54 -2.59 15.58
N ASP A 143 -7.46 -2.01 14.80
CA ASP A 143 -8.59 -1.22 15.31
C ASP A 143 -9.83 -2.08 15.60
N LYS A 144 -10.10 -3.10 14.77
CA LYS A 144 -11.32 -3.92 14.81
C LYS A 144 -11.09 -5.38 15.18
N GLY A 145 -9.83 -5.83 15.22
CA GLY A 145 -9.46 -7.17 15.61
C GLY A 145 -9.59 -8.23 14.50
N PHE A 146 -9.42 -9.48 14.91
CA PHE A 146 -9.25 -10.63 14.01
C PHE A 146 -10.45 -10.86 13.09
N SER A 147 -11.67 -10.93 13.63
CA SER A 147 -12.86 -11.34 12.87
C SER A 147 -13.16 -10.38 11.73
N THR A 148 -13.18 -9.08 11.99
CA THR A 148 -13.43 -8.06 10.95
C THR A 148 -12.33 -8.04 9.90
N ALA A 149 -11.06 -8.18 10.30
CA ALA A 149 -9.96 -8.26 9.35
C ALA A 149 -10.07 -9.50 8.45
N ARG A 150 -10.48 -10.64 9.01
CA ARG A 150 -10.66 -11.90 8.26
C ARG A 150 -11.77 -11.76 7.23
N GLU A 151 -12.93 -11.27 7.63
CA GLU A 151 -14.07 -11.04 6.72
C GLU A 151 -13.68 -10.09 5.58
N PHE A 152 -12.98 -9.00 5.92
CA PHE A 152 -12.49 -8.05 4.91
C PHE A 152 -11.54 -8.73 3.91
N VAL A 153 -10.54 -9.47 4.40
CA VAL A 153 -9.58 -10.16 3.53
C VAL A 153 -10.29 -11.19 2.66
N GLN A 154 -11.18 -12.02 3.20
CA GLN A 154 -11.92 -13.04 2.43
C GLN A 154 -12.83 -12.45 1.36
N LYS A 155 -13.37 -11.25 1.59
CA LYS A 155 -14.22 -10.54 0.62
C LYS A 155 -13.41 -10.00 -0.57
N HIS A 156 -12.14 -9.67 -0.36
CA HIS A 156 -11.31 -8.94 -1.33
C HIS A 156 -10.13 -9.75 -1.90
N LEU A 157 -9.80 -10.92 -1.33
CA LEU A 157 -8.74 -11.84 -1.76
C LEU A 157 -9.23 -13.30 -1.84
#